data_AF-A0A1A8DG91-F1
#
_entry.id   AF-A0A1A8DG91-F1
#
_cell.length_a   1.000
_cell.length_b   1.000
_cell.length_c   1.000
_cell.angle_alpha   90.00
_cell.angle_beta   90.00
_cell.angle_gamma   90.00
#
_symmetry.space_group_name_H-M   'P 1'
#
loop_
_entity.id
_entity.type
_entity.pdbx_description
1 polymer ?
#
loop_
_entity_poly.entity_id
_entity_poly.type
_entity_poly.pdbx_seq_one_letter_code
_entity_poly.pdbx_strand_id
1 'polypeptide(L)' 'KLFVKRFDNFVDQYELLTESQYGFRNNRSTVQALIDLNEEITECIDKKKHAIGLFLDLKKAFDTVNHDVLMRKMEKYGFR' A
#
# COMPACT_ATOMS: atom_id res chain seq x y z
N LYS A 1 -5.17 4.17 -20.55
CA LYS A 1 -3.70 4.06 -20.59
C LYS A 1 -2.99 5.37 -20.23
N LEU A 2 -3.33 6.52 -20.85
CA LEU A 2 -2.70 7.81 -20.52
C LEU A 2 -2.96 8.28 -19.08
N PHE A 3 -4.20 8.17 -18.60
CA PHE A 3 -4.57 8.55 -17.23
C PHE A 3 -3.75 7.79 -16.19
N VAL A 4 -3.76 6.45 -16.24
CA VAL A 4 -3.00 5.59 -15.32
C VAL A 4 -1.52 5.98 -15.29
N LYS A 5 -0.90 6.18 -16.46
CA LYS A 5 0.51 6.59 -16.53
C LYS A 5 0.76 7.95 -15.87
N ARG A 6 -0.11 8.94 -16.07
CA ARG A 6 0.00 10.26 -15.42
C ARG A 6 -0.22 10.15 -13.92
N PHE A 7 -1.18 9.33 -13.51
CA PHE A 7 -1.52 9.07 -12.13
C PHE A 7 -0.34 8.43 -11.39
N ASP A 8 0.19 7.31 -11.92
CA ASP A 8 1.34 6.61 -11.35
C ASP A 8 2.55 7.52 -11.25
N ASN A 9 2.87 8.28 -12.31
CA ASN A 9 3.98 9.22 -12.30
C ASN A 9 3.81 10.30 -11.21
N PHE A 10 2.60 10.82 -11.01
CA PHE A 10 2.34 11.82 -9.97
C PHE A 10 2.48 11.20 -8.58
N VAL A 11 1.90 10.01 -8.38
CA VAL A 11 2.01 9.27 -7.12
C VAL A 11 3.46 8.98 -6.76
N ASP A 12 4.26 8.52 -7.71
CA ASP A 12 5.67 8.19 -7.51
C ASP A 12 6.52 9.45 -7.31
N GLN A 13 6.27 10.53 -8.06
CA GLN A 13 7.01 11.79 -7.95
C GLN A 13 6.87 12.44 -6.56
N TYR A 14 5.69 12.33 -5.94
CA TYR A 14 5.40 12.93 -4.64
C TYR A 14 5.39 11.91 -3.49
N GLU A 15 5.82 10.67 -3.73
CA GLU A 15 5.92 9.59 -2.73
C GLU A 15 4.63 9.43 -1.91
N LEU A 16 3.46 9.48 -2.58
CA LEU A 16 2.16 9.51 -1.89
C LEU A 16 1.75 8.18 -1.26
N LEU A 17 2.39 7.08 -1.66
CA LEU A 17 2.15 5.74 -1.13
C LEU A 17 3.26 5.35 -0.16
N THR A 18 2.90 4.59 0.86
CA THR A 18 3.89 3.99 1.76
C THR A 18 4.78 2.99 1.02
N GLU A 19 6.04 2.89 1.44
CA GLU A 19 6.99 1.91 0.90
C GLU A 19 6.57 0.47 1.20
N SER A 20 5.77 0.25 2.25
CA SER A 20 5.17 -1.05 2.57
C SER A 20 3.91 -1.37 1.74
N GLN A 21 3.55 -0.56 0.74
CA GLN A 21 2.45 -0.86 -0.18
C GLN A 21 2.98 -1.59 -1.42
N TYR A 22 2.81 -2.91 -1.43
CA TYR A 22 3.32 -3.77 -2.51
C TYR A 22 2.33 -4.02 -3.64
N GLY A 23 1.02 -3.97 -3.35
CA GLY A 23 -0.04 -4.21 -4.32
C GLY A 23 -0.27 -3.00 -5.24
N PHE A 24 -0.58 -3.27 -6.51
CA PHE A 24 -0.94 -2.25 -7.51
C PHE A 24 0.08 -1.12 -7.71
N ARG A 25 1.37 -1.37 -7.42
CA ARG A 25 2.47 -0.41 -7.59
C ARG A 25 3.52 -1.00 -8.54
N ASN A 26 4.07 -0.15 -9.41
CA ASN A 26 5.15 -0.56 -10.30
C ASN A 26 6.39 -0.93 -9.50
N ASN A 27 7.16 -1.91 -9.97
CA ASN A 27 8.40 -2.40 -9.34
C ASN A 27 8.23 -2.95 -7.91
N ARG A 28 7.00 -3.27 -7.47
CA ARG A 28 6.72 -3.97 -6.22
C ARG A 28 6.00 -5.28 -6.51
N SER A 29 6.31 -6.32 -5.75
CA SER A 29 5.68 -7.63 -5.89
C SER A 29 5.13 -8.11 -4.56
N THR A 30 4.14 -9.01 -4.62
CA THR A 30 3.60 -9.69 -3.43
C THR A 30 4.65 -10.57 -2.76
N VAL A 31 5.65 -11.04 -3.51
CA VAL A 31 6.78 -11.80 -2.97
C VAL A 31 7.64 -10.91 -2.08
N GLN A 32 7.90 -9.67 -2.48
CA GLN A 32 8.64 -8.72 -1.64
C GLN A 32 7.93 -8.49 -0.30
N ALA A 33 6.60 -8.37 -0.31
CA ALA A 33 5.81 -8.23 0.92
C ALA A 33 6.04 -9.40 1.90
N LEU A 34 6.15 -10.63 1.37
CA LEU A 34 6.40 -11.83 2.16
C LEU A 34 7.85 -11.90 2.65
N ILE A 35 8.81 -11.46 1.84
CA ILE A 35 10.21 -11.38 2.25
C ILE A 35 10.34 -10.42 3.44
N ASP A 36 9.84 -9.20 3.29
CA ASP A 36 9.94 -8.15 4.31
C ASP A 36 9.24 -8.57 5.62
N LEU A 37 8.08 -9.24 5.53
CA LEU A 37 7.41 -9.81 6.70
C LEU A 37 8.23 -10.91 7.39
N ASN A 38 8.83 -11.82 6.62
CA ASN A 38 9.65 -12.89 7.19
C ASN A 38 10.92 -12.34 7.85
N GLU A 39 11.54 -11.33 7.26
CA GLU A 39 12.69 -10.62 7.84
C GLU A 39 12.30 -10.00 9.20
N GLU A 40 11.18 -9.28 9.27
CA GLU A 40 10.72 -8.66 10.52
C GLU A 40 10.43 -9.70 11.63
N ILE A 41 9.79 -10.82 11.27
CA ILE A 41 9.53 -11.93 12.20
C ILE A 41 10.86 -12.54 12.68
N THR A 42 11.80 -12.77 11.77
CA THR A 42 13.10 -13.37 12.06
C THR A 42 13.91 -12.48 13.00
N GLU A 43 13.95 -11.17 12.73
CA GLU A 43 14.61 -10.21 13.60
C GLU A 43 14.00 -10.17 15.01
N CYS A 44 12.67 -10.29 15.12
CA CYS A 44 12.00 -10.34 16.41
C CYS A 44 12.43 -11.59 17.21
N ILE A 45 12.49 -12.75 16.54
CA ILE A 45 12.95 -14.02 17.13
C ILE A 45 14.40 -13.89 17.61
N ASP A 46 15.29 -13.37 16.76
CA ASP A 46 16.72 -13.18 17.09
C ASP A 46 16.91 -12.26 18.30
N LYS A 47 16.09 -11.21 18.39
CA LYS A 47 16.08 -10.25 19.51
C LYS A 47 15.32 -10.77 20.74
N LYS A 48 14.87 -12.04 20.74
CA LYS A 48 14.06 -12.67 21.81
C LYS A 48 12.79 -11.87 22.15
N LYS A 49 12.20 -11.21 21.15
CA LYS A 49 10.92 -10.50 21.24
C LYS A 49 9.79 -11.40 20.72
N HIS A 50 8.57 -11.07 21.10
CA HIS A 50 7.37 -11.71 20.55
C HIS A 50 6.91 -10.98 19.30
N ALA A 51 6.63 -11.71 18.23
CA ALA A 51 6.00 -11.18 17.02
C ALA A 51 4.51 -11.53 17.03
N ILE A 52 3.65 -10.57 16.70
CA ILE A 52 2.20 -10.76 16.57
C ILE A 52 1.78 -10.23 15.21
N GLY A 53 1.21 -11.12 14.36
CA GLY A 53 0.66 -10.74 13.07
C GLY A 53 -0.85 -10.48 13.16
N LEU A 54 -1.31 -9.34 12.63
CA LEU A 54 -2.71 -9.03 12.44
C LEU A 54 -3.02 -8.97 10.94
N PHE A 55 -3.83 -9.92 10.47
CA PHE A 55 -4.24 -9.99 9.06
C PHE A 55 -5.66 -9.45 8.93
N LEU A 56 -5.82 -8.41 8.12
CA LEU A 56 -7.09 -7.71 7.89
C LEU A 56 -7.47 -7.83 6.42
N ASP A 57 -8.76 -8.10 6.16
CA ASP A 57 -9.32 -8.13 4.82
C ASP A 57 -10.63 -7.34 4.75
N LEU A 58 -10.86 -6.66 3.64
CA LEU A 58 -12.04 -5.82 3.41
C LEU A 58 -13.03 -6.54 2.51
N LYS A 59 -14.25 -6.76 3.01
CA LYS A 59 -15.33 -7.35 2.22
C LYS A 59 -15.77 -6.40 1.10
N LYS A 60 -15.69 -6.87 -0.16
CA LYS A 60 -16.13 -6.11 -1.35
C LYS A 60 -15.47 -4.71 -1.42
N ALA A 61 -14.14 -4.67 -1.25
CA ALA A 61 -13.40 -3.42 -1.11
C ALA A 61 -13.69 -2.38 -2.21
N PHE A 62 -13.83 -2.82 -3.47
CA PHE A 62 -14.15 -1.91 -4.59
C PHE A 62 -15.62 -1.47 -4.63
N ASP A 63 -16.56 -2.35 -4.27
CA ASP A 63 -18.00 -2.02 -4.29
C ASP A 63 -18.41 -1.12 -3.12
N THR A 64 -17.61 -1.10 -2.05
CA THR A 64 -17.93 -0.42 -0.78
C THR A 64 -17.20 0.91 -0.60
N VAL A 65 -16.41 1.35 -1.59
CA VAL A 65 -15.72 2.64 -1.52
C VAL A 65 -16.74 3.77 -1.53
N ASN A 66 -16.70 4.63 -0.51
CA ASN A 66 -17.48 5.86 -0.50
C ASN A 66 -16.83 6.89 -1.45
N HIS A 67 -17.54 7.26 -2.51
CA HIS A 67 -17.03 8.18 -3.53
C HIS A 67 -16.74 9.59 -3.00
N ASP A 68 -17.55 10.13 -2.10
CA ASP A 68 -17.32 11.48 -1.53
C ASP A 68 -16.06 11.52 -0.65
N VAL A 69 -15.77 10.43 0.06
CA VAL A 69 -14.53 10.28 0.83
C VAL A 69 -13.34 10.15 -0.13
N LEU A 70 -13.47 9.33 -1.18
CA LEU A 70 -12.42 9.16 -2.18
C LEU A 70 -12.06 10.49 -2.85
N MET A 71 -13.05 11.25 -3.34
CA MET A 71 -12.83 12.52 -4.02
C MET A 71 -12.14 13.55 -3.12
N ARG A 72 -12.61 13.71 -1.88
CA ARG A 72 -11.94 14.60 -0.90
C ARG A 72 -10.49 14.18 -0.63
N LYS A 73 -10.21 12.87 -0.61
CA LYS A 73 -8.86 12.35 -0.43
C LYS A 73 -7.98 12.64 -1.65
N MET A 74 -8.52 12.49 -2.86
CA MET A 74 -7.83 12.83 -4.11
C MET A 74 -7.48 14.32 -4.17
N GLU A 75 -8.44 15.21 -3.87
CA GLU A 75 -8.19 16.65 -3.79
C GLU A 75 -7.12 17.00 -2.75
N LYS A 76 -7.18 16.37 -1.57
CA LYS A 76 -6.18 16.56 -0.51
C LYS A 76 -4.77 16.17 -0.95
N TYR A 77 -4.63 15.13 -1.79
CA TYR A 77 -3.34 14.73 -2.36
C TYR A 77 -2.90 15.57 -3.56
N GLY A 78 -3.72 16.53 -4.00
CA GLY A 78 -3.38 17.45 -5.09
C GLY A 78 -3.86 16.99 -6.47
N PHE A 79 -4.69 15.95 -6.56
CA PHE A 79 -5.38 15.59 -7.80
C PHE A 79 -6.56 16.56 -8.00
N ARG A 80 -6.58 17.28 -9.13
CA ARG A 80 -7.56 18.32 -9.47
C ARG A 80 -7.97 18.19 -10.93
#